data_AF-A0A0P7JFW3-F1
#
_entry.id   AF-A0A0P7JFW3-F1
#
_cell.length_a   1.000
_cell.length_b   1.000
_cell.length_c   1.000
_cell.angle_alpha   90.00
_cell.angle_beta   90.00
_cell.angle_gamma   90.00
#
_symmetry.space_group_name_H-M   'P 1'
#
loop_
_entity.id
_entity.type
_entity.pdbx_description
1 polymer ?
#
loop_
_entity_poly.entity_id
_entity_poly.type
_entity_poly.pdbx_seq_one_letter_code
_entity_poly.pdbx_strand_id
1 'polypeptide(L)'
;MENLIEFLDIIIFLPWIFFYWYCAYRICRKLNIVNSFGEFLITKRLESDKLIWGIIFNKDEQIQFLNKDLKFYIVKYGVWIFILTIFLYRFFYST
;
A
#
# COMPACT_ATOMS: atom_id res chain seq x y z
N MET A 1 -1.68 5.40 30.03
CA MET A 1 -1.98 4.20 29.25
C MET A 1 -2.23 4.57 27.78
N GLU A 2 -3.06 5.58 27.52
CA GLU A 2 -3.32 6.10 26.16
C GLU A 2 -2.06 6.46 25.35
N ASN A 3 -1.13 7.25 25.91
CA ASN A 3 0.13 7.61 25.21
C ASN A 3 1.02 6.41 24.82
N LEU A 4 0.90 5.29 25.54
CA LEU A 4 1.67 4.06 25.22
C LEU A 4 1.03 3.30 24.07
N ILE A 5 -0.31 3.27 24.01
CA ILE A 5 -1.09 2.64 22.94
C ILE A 5 -0.86 3.40 21.63
N GLU A 6 -0.92 4.73 21.66
CA GLU A 6 -0.64 5.57 20.47
C GLU A 6 0.78 5.37 19.94
N PHE A 7 1.76 5.19 20.83
CA PHE A 7 3.14 4.95 20.44
C PHE A 7 3.33 3.56 19.80
N LEU A 8 2.64 2.55 20.33
CA LEU A 8 2.64 1.20 19.76
C LEU A 8 1.97 1.16 18.38
N ASP A 9 0.89 1.91 18.18
CA ASP A 9 0.22 2.06 16.89
C ASP A 9 1.19 2.59 15.83
N ILE A 10 1.95 3.64 16.17
CA ILE A 10 2.95 4.22 15.26
C ILE A 10 4.02 3.18 14.91
N ILE A 11 4.54 2.45 15.90
CA ILE A 11 5.59 1.45 15.68
C ILE A 11 5.11 0.30 14.79
N ILE A 12 3.85 -0.10 14.89
CA ILE A 12 3.31 -1.24 14.14
C ILE A 12 2.87 -0.82 12.73
N PHE A 13 2.18 0.31 12.60
CA PHE A 13 1.60 0.73 11.33
C PHE A 13 2.60 1.41 10.40
N LEU A 14 3.62 2.09 10.93
CA LEU A 14 4.59 2.82 10.11
C LEU A 14 5.43 1.87 9.22
N PRO A 15 5.99 0.75 9.72
CA PRO A 15 6.69 -0.23 8.87
C PRO A 15 5.79 -0.83 7.79
N TRP A 16 4.52 -1.05 8.09
CA TRP A 16 3.55 -1.55 7.12
C TRP A 16 3.36 -0.58 5.95
N ILE A 17 3.18 0.71 6.24
CA ILE A 17 3.03 1.76 5.22
C ILE A 17 4.26 1.79 4.30
N PHE A 18 5.46 1.76 4.87
CA PHE A 18 6.70 1.75 4.08
C PHE A 18 6.84 0.48 3.23
N PHE A 19 6.52 -0.68 3.78
CA PHE A 19 6.55 -1.93 3.04
C PHE A 19 5.54 -1.97 1.88
N TYR A 20 4.34 -1.43 2.11
CA TYR A 20 3.31 -1.30 1.09
C TYR A 20 3.76 -0.38 -0.04
N TRP A 21 4.29 0.82 0.28
CA TRP A 21 4.84 1.74 -0.72
C TRP A 21 6.03 1.16 -1.47
N TYR A 22 6.90 0.41 -0.79
CA TYR A 22 7.99 -0.31 -1.44
C TYR A 22 7.46 -1.32 -2.47
N CYS A 23 6.43 -2.10 -2.13
CA CYS A 23 5.80 -3.04 -3.06
C CYS A 23 5.20 -2.32 -4.27
N ALA A 24 4.43 -1.24 -4.03
CA ALA A 24 3.86 -0.41 -5.07
C ALA A 24 4.91 0.17 -6.02
N TYR A 25 5.98 0.76 -5.47
CA TYR A 25 7.12 1.26 -6.23
C TYR A 25 7.75 0.16 -7.11
N ARG A 26 7.96 -1.04 -6.56
CA ARG A 26 8.56 -2.15 -7.33
C ARG A 26 7.67 -2.58 -8.50
N ILE A 27 6.35 -2.49 -8.38
CA ILE A 27 5.42 -2.75 -9.48
C ILE A 27 5.54 -1.64 -10.53
N CYS A 28 5.44 -0.38 -10.13
CA CYS A 28 5.55 0.76 -11.04
C CYS A 28 6.89 0.78 -11.78
N ARG A 29 7.99 0.40 -11.12
CA ARG A 29 9.32 0.30 -11.72
C ARG A 29 9.42 -0.87 -12.71
N LYS A 30 8.82 -2.02 -12.41
CA LYS A 30 8.77 -3.16 -13.35
C LYS A 30 8.04 -2.79 -14.65
N LEU A 31 7.05 -1.90 -14.56
CA LEU A 31 6.30 -1.39 -15.71
C LEU A 31 6.96 -0.18 -16.39
N ASN A 32 8.17 0.21 -15.99
CA ASN A 32 8.88 1.41 -16.49
C ASN A 32 8.09 2.71 -16.33
N ILE A 33 7.14 2.78 -15.38
CA ILE A 33 6.42 4.02 -15.08
C ILE A 33 7.38 4.98 -14.37
N VAL A 34 8.18 4.47 -13.43
CA VAL A 34 9.10 5.24 -12.61
C VAL A 34 10.51 4.64 -12.66
N ASN A 35 11.53 5.50 -12.68
CA ASN A 35 12.94 5.10 -12.67
C ASN A 35 13.54 5.13 -11.27
N SER A 36 13.02 5.98 -10.39
CA SER A 36 13.50 6.15 -9.02
C SER A 36 12.37 6.22 -8.01
N PHE A 37 12.70 6.00 -6.74
CA PHE A 37 11.71 6.12 -5.65
C PHE A 37 11.26 7.58 -5.46
N GLY A 38 12.15 8.55 -5.72
CA GLY A 38 11.78 9.97 -5.69
C GLY A 38 10.75 10.32 -6.77
N GLU A 39 10.89 9.74 -7.97
CA GLU A 39 9.89 9.92 -9.02
C GLU A 39 8.54 9.33 -8.63
N PHE A 40 8.53 8.14 -8.01
CA PHE A 40 7.33 7.51 -7.50
C PHE A 40 6.58 8.38 -6.48
N LEU A 41 7.30 9.05 -5.59
CA LEU A 41 6.69 9.87 -4.54
C LEU A 41 6.26 11.27 -5.01
N ILE A 42 7.00 11.87 -5.95
CA ILE A 42 6.88 13.31 -6.25
C ILE A 42 6.41 13.53 -7.69
N THR A 43 7.25 13.21 -8.68
CA THR A 43 7.05 13.68 -10.07
C THR A 43 6.05 12.84 -10.85
N LYS A 44 6.00 11.53 -10.59
CA LYS A 44 5.10 10.57 -11.24
C LYS A 44 4.11 9.95 -10.26
N ARG A 45 3.80 10.68 -9.20
CA ARG A 45 2.85 10.26 -8.17
C ARG A 45 1.47 9.96 -8.76
N LEU A 46 0.93 10.85 -9.60
CA LEU A 46 -0.41 10.67 -10.18
C LEU A 46 -0.51 9.44 -11.10
N GLU A 47 0.50 9.20 -11.93
CA GLU A 47 0.56 8.01 -12.80
C GLU A 47 0.66 6.73 -11.97
N SER A 48 1.52 6.74 -10.94
CA SER A 48 1.71 5.62 -10.03
C SER A 48 0.44 5.33 -9.22
N ASP A 49 -0.19 6.36 -8.66
CA ASP A 49 -1.45 6.26 -7.91
C ASP A 49 -2.57 5.71 -8.79
N LYS A 50 -2.69 6.18 -10.04
CA LYS A 50 -3.69 5.66 -10.99
C LYS A 50 -3.54 4.15 -11.20
N LEU A 51 -2.30 3.66 -11.37
CA LEU A 51 -2.03 2.23 -11.49
C LEU A 51 -2.37 1.48 -10.20
N ILE A 52 -1.89 1.96 -9.06
CA ILE A 52 -2.12 1.33 -7.75
C ILE A 52 -3.62 1.20 -7.46
N TRP A 53 -4.38 2.28 -7.68
CA TRP A 53 -5.83 2.26 -7.53
C TRP A 53 -6.50 1.35 -8.56
N GLY A 54 -5.98 1.29 -9.78
CA GLY A 54 -6.39 0.29 -10.76
C GLY A 54 -6.26 -1.13 -10.21
N ILE A 55 -5.11 -1.46 -9.63
CA ILE A 55 -4.82 -2.76 -8.99
C ILE A 55 -5.78 -3.05 -7.83
N ILE A 56 -5.98 -2.09 -6.93
CA ILE A 56 -6.86 -2.23 -5.75
C ILE A 56 -8.31 -2.48 -6.17
N PHE A 57 -8.82 -1.73 -7.15
CA PHE A 57 -10.21 -1.82 -7.60
C PHE A 57 -10.44 -2.84 -8.72
N ASN A 58 -9.42 -3.62 -9.07
CA ASN A 58 -9.49 -4.63 -10.13
C ASN A 58 -9.98 -4.06 -11.48
N LYS A 59 -9.47 -2.89 -11.88
CA LYS A 59 -9.71 -2.36 -13.22
C LYS A 59 -8.89 -3.15 -14.24
N ASP A 60 -9.49 -4.22 -14.76
CA ASP A 60 -8.83 -5.31 -15.48
C ASP A 60 -7.98 -4.87 -16.69
N GLU A 61 -8.36 -3.81 -17.42
CA GLU A 61 -7.68 -3.38 -18.66
C GLU A 61 -6.19 -3.04 -18.47
N GLN A 62 -5.79 -2.54 -17.29
CA GLN A 62 -4.39 -2.16 -17.03
C GLN A 62 -3.58 -3.27 -16.35
N ILE A 63 -4.24 -4.34 -15.91
CA ILE A 63 -3.68 -5.35 -15.00
C ILE A 63 -3.49 -6.71 -15.72
N GLN A 64 -4.16 -6.94 -16.84
CA GLN A 64 -4.09 -8.21 -17.59
C GLN A 64 -2.67 -8.64 -17.95
N PHE A 65 -1.78 -7.68 -18.22
CA PHE A 65 -0.37 -7.95 -18.56
C PHE A 65 0.57 -8.01 -17.35
N LEU A 66 0.06 -7.73 -16.14
CA LEU A 66 0.87 -7.69 -14.94
C LEU A 66 1.05 -9.09 -14.36
N ASN A 67 2.30 -9.47 -14.12
CA ASN A 67 2.61 -10.73 -13.44
C ASN A 67 2.12 -10.66 -11.98
N LYS A 68 1.22 -11.58 -11.60
CA LYS A 68 0.55 -11.63 -10.30
C LYS A 68 1.45 -12.27 -9.24
N ASP A 69 2.55 -11.59 -8.94
CA ASP A 69 3.48 -12.00 -7.89
C ASP A 69 2.98 -11.61 -6.49
N LEU A 70 3.72 -11.99 -5.44
CA LEU A 70 3.37 -11.65 -4.06
C LEU A 70 3.21 -10.14 -3.85
N LYS A 71 4.03 -9.32 -4.53
CA LYS A 71 3.98 -7.84 -4.40
C LYS A 71 2.70 -7.29 -4.97
N PHE A 72 2.23 -7.86 -6.09
CA PHE A 72 0.92 -7.54 -6.65
C PHE A 72 -0.21 -7.78 -5.65
N TYR A 73 -0.23 -8.94 -4.98
CA TYR A 73 -1.25 -9.25 -4.00
C TYR A 73 -1.17 -8.38 -2.74
N ILE A 74 0.04 -8.04 -2.30
CA ILE A 74 0.25 -7.06 -1.22
C ILE A 74 -0.36 -5.71 -1.59
N VAL A 75 -0.15 -5.23 -2.82
CA VAL A 75 -0.73 -3.95 -3.26
C VAL A 75 -2.25 -4.04 -3.43
N LYS A 76 -2.75 -5.15 -3.99
CA LYS A 76 -4.18 -5.36 -4.22
C LYS A 76 -4.99 -5.41 -2.94
N TYR A 77 -4.52 -6.15 -1.93
CA TYR A 77 -5.29 -6.39 -0.71
C TYR A 77 -4.78 -5.63 0.51
N GLY A 78 -3.55 -5.10 0.47
CA GLY A 78 -2.88 -4.53 1.63
C GLY A 78 -3.59 -3.34 2.25
N VAL A 79 -4.21 -2.47 1.44
CA VAL A 79 -5.01 -1.33 1.95
C VAL A 79 -6.23 -1.82 2.71
N TRP A 80 -6.96 -2.80 2.17
CA TRP A 80 -8.15 -3.35 2.80
C TRP A 80 -7.81 -4.09 4.10
N ILE A 81 -6.75 -4.89 4.08
CA ILE A 81 -6.24 -5.57 5.27
C ILE A 81 -5.86 -4.54 6.34
N PHE A 82 -5.14 -3.49 5.96
CA PHE A 82 -4.73 -2.43 6.89
C PHE A 82 -5.92 -1.72 7.54
N ILE A 83 -6.92 -1.34 6.74
CA ILE A 83 -8.16 -0.71 7.26
C ILE A 83 -8.89 -1.67 8.20
N LEU A 84 -9.01 -2.95 7.84
CA LEU A 84 -9.64 -3.97 8.67
C LEU A 84 -8.88 -4.14 10.00
N THR A 85 -7.55 -4.18 9.97
CA THR A 85 -6.72 -4.29 11.17
C THR A 85 -6.90 -3.09 12.10
N ILE A 86 -6.92 -1.86 11.57
CA ILE A 86 -7.20 -0.66 12.37
C ILE A 86 -8.59 -0.74 13.00
N PHE A 87 -9.59 -1.16 12.22
CA PHE A 87 -10.96 -1.27 12.70
C PHE A 87 -11.09 -2.30 13.84
N LEU A 88 -10.54 -3.50 13.65
CA LEU A 88 -10.53 -4.55 14.68
C LEU A 88 -9.78 -4.11 15.93
N TYR A 89 -8.61 -3.50 15.75
CA TYR A 89 -7.81 -3.00 16.87
C TYR A 89 -8.60 -1.97 17.71
N ARG A 90 -9.19 -0.97 17.06
CA ARG A 90 -10.03 0.02 17.76
C ARG A 90 -11.25 -0.63 18.42
N PHE A 91 -11.89 -1.60 17.77
CA PHE A 91 -13.04 -2.29 18.35
C PHE A 91 -12.71 -3.00 19.66
N PHE A 92 -11.57 -3.70 19.73
CA PHE A 92 -11.18 -4.49 20.90
C PHE A 92 -10.50 -3.68 22.02
N TYR A 93 -9.83 -2.57 21.70
CA TYR A 93 -9.06 -1.78 22.67
C TYR A 93 -9.71 -0.44 23.07
N SER A 94 -10.78 -0.02 22.38
CA SER A 94 -11.56 1.18 22.73
C SER A 94 -12.90 0.85 23.41
N THR A 95 -13.13 -0.41 23.78
CA THR A 95 -14.21 -0.85 24.71
C THR A 95 -13.65 -1.11 26.09
#